data_AF-A0A9D9JXY7-F1
#
_entry.id   AF-A0A9D9JXY7-F1
#
_cell.length_a   1.000
_cell.length_b   1.000
_cell.length_c   1.000
_cell.angle_alpha   90.00
_cell.angle_beta   90.00
_cell.angle_gamma   90.00
#
_symmetry.space_group_name_H-M   'P 1'
#
loop_
_entity.id
_entity.type
_entity.pdbx_description
1 polymer ?
#
loop_
_entity_poly.entity_id
_entity_poly.type
_entity_poly.pdbx_seq_one_letter_code
_entity_poly.pdbx_strand_id
1 'polypeptide(L)'
;MHILSVDLGTDEEMSPGDMMTLLKLRRGRYSLVEEDIAADSSVVGRTIADLDLPEECVIVAIIRRGHLILPHGDTMLQTGDGVLALTSTERLQRLAEILGKSTRPFRD
;
A
#
# COMPACT_ATOMS: atom_id res chain seq x y z
N MET A 1 22.47 -1.57 15.93
CA MET A 1 21.27 -1.88 15.11
C MET A 1 21.16 -0.78 14.08
N HIS A 2 21.63 -1.01 12.84
CA HIS A 2 21.47 -0.02 11.77
C HIS A 2 20.04 -0.14 11.24
N ILE A 3 19.23 0.87 11.50
CA ILE A 3 17.97 1.05 10.78
C ILE A 3 18.39 1.56 9.40
N LEU A 4 18.10 0.79 8.35
CA LEU A 4 18.23 1.28 6.99
C LEU A 4 17.23 2.43 6.84
N SER A 5 17.72 3.65 6.71
CA SER A 5 16.89 4.75 6.23
C SER A 5 16.46 4.40 4.81
N VAL A 6 15.17 4.14 4.61
CA VAL A 6 14.59 4.06 3.27
C VAL A 6 14.21 5.49 2.93
N ASP A 7 15.06 6.16 2.15
CA ASP A 7 14.69 7.44 1.54
C ASP A 7 13.67 7.13 0.44
N LEU A 8 12.39 7.36 0.74
CA LEU A 8 11.33 7.32 -0.26
C LEU A 8 11.60 8.47 -1.23
N GLY A 9 12.07 8.10 -2.42
CA GLY A 9 12.64 9.00 -3.42
C GLY A 9 11.67 10.11 -3.80
N THR A 10 12.19 11.33 -3.82
CA THR A 10 11.54 12.50 -4.39
C THR A 10 11.53 12.44 -5.92
N ASP A 11 10.37 12.72 -6.51
CA ASP A 11 10.18 13.31 -7.86
C ASP A 11 10.67 12.49 -9.08
N GLU A 12 10.68 11.15 -9.00
CA GLU A 12 10.49 10.36 -10.23
C GLU A 12 8.99 10.28 -10.50
N GLU A 13 8.56 10.53 -11.75
CA GLU A 13 7.19 10.26 -12.21
C GLU A 13 6.91 8.75 -12.09
N MET A 14 6.60 8.31 -10.86
CA MET A 14 6.01 7.01 -10.62
C MET A 14 4.63 7.05 -11.26
N SER A 15 4.36 6.12 -12.16
CA SER A 15 2.98 5.93 -12.65
C SER A 15 2.12 5.67 -11.42
N PRO A 16 1.12 6.53 -11.10
CA PRO A 16 0.25 6.29 -9.96
C PRO A 16 -0.38 4.89 -10.11
N GLY A 17 -0.30 4.06 -9.08
CA GLY A 17 -0.91 2.73 -9.06
C GLY A 17 -0.01 1.53 -9.39
N ASP A 18 1.32 1.71 -9.46
CA ASP A 18 2.28 0.59 -9.50
C ASP A 18 2.92 0.37 -8.12
N MET A 19 2.67 -0.80 -7.54
CA MET A 19 3.20 -1.20 -6.24
C MET A 19 4.73 -1.30 -6.22
N MET A 20 5.37 -0.54 -5.33
CA MET A 20 6.83 -0.56 -5.17
C MET A 20 7.25 -1.53 -4.07
N THR A 21 8.22 -2.40 -4.35
CA THR A 21 8.85 -3.23 -3.30
C THR A 21 10.04 -2.50 -2.70
N LEU A 22 9.95 -2.15 -1.41
CA LEU A 22 11.02 -1.47 -0.67
C LEU A 22 12.05 -2.45 -0.10
N LEU A 23 11.58 -3.57 0.46
CA LEU A 23 12.45 -4.56 1.11
C LEU A 23 11.89 -5.98 1.00
N LYS A 24 12.77 -6.95 0.73
CA LYS A 24 12.45 -8.38 0.81
C LYS A 24 12.99 -9.00 2.09
N LEU A 25 12.13 -9.70 2.82
CA LEU A 25 12.45 -10.37 4.08
C LEU A 25 12.45 -11.88 3.91
N ARG A 26 13.20 -12.57 4.79
CA ARG A 26 13.23 -14.05 4.87
C ARG A 26 13.41 -14.73 3.51
N ARG A 27 14.50 -14.41 2.80
CA ARG A 27 14.81 -14.94 1.45
C ARG A 27 13.70 -14.68 0.43
N GLY A 28 13.00 -13.54 0.58
CA GLY A 28 11.95 -13.12 -0.35
C GLY A 28 10.60 -13.79 -0.13
N ARG A 29 10.34 -14.39 1.04
CA ARG A 29 8.99 -14.90 1.37
C ARG A 29 8.01 -13.78 1.74
N TYR A 30 8.52 -12.66 2.27
CA TYR A 30 7.73 -11.49 2.61
C TYR A 30 8.36 -10.25 1.98
N SER A 31 7.53 -9.25 1.69
CA SER A 31 7.95 -7.98 1.12
C SER A 31 7.29 -6.84 1.88
N LEU A 32 8.09 -5.84 2.24
CA LEU A 32 7.61 -4.52 2.61
C LEU A 32 7.45 -3.73 1.31
N VAL A 33 6.24 -3.26 1.06
CA VAL A 33 5.85 -2.57 -0.15
C VAL A 33 5.22 -1.23 0.17
N GLU A 34 5.20 -0.36 -0.82
CA GLU A 34 4.47 0.90 -0.81
C GLU A 34 3.54 0.97 -2.01
N GLU A 35 2.33 1.45 -1.77
CA GLU A 35 1.32 1.71 -2.80
C GLU A 35 0.74 3.11 -2.61
N ASP A 36 0.71 3.90 -3.68
CA ASP A 36 0.04 5.20 -3.70
C ASP A 36 -1.46 5.03 -3.99
N ILE A 37 -2.30 5.54 -3.09
CA ILE A 37 -3.74 5.51 -3.28
C ILE A 37 -4.16 6.57 -4.31
N ALA A 38 -4.33 6.13 -5.56
CA ALA A 38 -4.83 6.94 -6.65
C ALA A 38 -6.28 7.42 -6.40
N ALA A 39 -6.67 8.51 -7.07
CA ALA A 39 -8.01 9.09 -6.92
C ALA A 39 -9.16 8.16 -7.35
N ASP A 40 -8.87 7.21 -8.25
CA ASP A 40 -9.79 6.21 -8.78
C ASP A 40 -9.66 4.84 -8.09
N SER A 41 -8.87 4.75 -7.01
CA SER A 41 -8.80 3.54 -6.19
C SER A 41 -10.13 3.28 -5.49
N SER A 42 -10.52 2.01 -5.41
CA SER A 42 -11.78 1.59 -4.78
C SER A 42 -11.77 1.72 -3.25
N VAL A 43 -10.61 1.99 -2.66
CA VAL A 43 -10.43 2.09 -1.19
C VAL A 43 -10.48 3.52 -0.66
N VAL A 44 -10.55 4.52 -1.52
CA VAL A 44 -10.71 5.93 -1.11
C VAL A 44 -11.98 6.08 -0.27
N GLY A 45 -11.84 6.64 0.94
CA GLY A 45 -12.94 6.85 1.88
C GLY A 45 -13.35 5.61 2.69
N ARG A 46 -12.68 4.47 2.53
CA ARG A 46 -12.87 3.28 3.36
C ARG A 46 -11.91 3.28 4.53
N THR A 47 -12.31 2.68 5.65
CA THR A 47 -11.41 2.44 6.78
C THR A 47 -10.57 1.19 6.54
N ILE A 48 -9.44 1.04 7.23
CA ILE A 48 -8.61 -0.18 7.14
C ILE A 48 -9.41 -1.43 7.55
N ALA A 49 -10.29 -1.32 8.55
CA ALA A 49 -11.15 -2.42 8.98
C ALA A 49 -12.17 -2.85 7.93
N ASP A 50 -12.51 -1.97 6.99
CA ASP A 50 -13.41 -2.31 5.88
C ASP A 50 -12.70 -3.11 4.78
N LEU A 51 -11.36 -3.17 4.78
CA LEU A 51 -10.58 -3.79 3.72
C LEU A 51 -10.52 -5.31 3.91
N ASP A 52 -10.79 -6.04 2.82
CA ASP A 52 -10.60 -7.49 2.74
C ASP A 52 -9.11 -7.79 2.45
N LEU A 53 -8.24 -7.41 3.40
CA LEU A 53 -6.80 -7.60 3.24
C LEU A 53 -6.46 -9.09 3.12
N PRO A 54 -5.45 -9.46 2.29
CA PRO A 54 -5.01 -10.84 2.21
C PRO A 54 -4.54 -11.36 3.56
N GLU A 55 -4.62 -12.67 3.76
CA GLU A 55 -3.90 -13.33 4.85
C GLU A 55 -2.41 -12.98 4.81
N GLU A 56 -1.78 -12.90 5.98
CA GLU A 56 -0.37 -12.52 6.13
C GLU A 56 -0.03 -11.10 5.61
N CYS A 57 -1.04 -10.23 5.46
CA CYS A 57 -0.86 -8.81 5.16
C CYS A 57 -1.12 -7.95 6.39
N VAL A 58 -0.31 -6.91 6.58
CA VAL A 58 -0.53 -5.86 7.57
C VAL A 58 -0.17 -4.50 6.98
N ILE A 59 -1.06 -3.52 7.16
CA ILE A 59 -0.75 -2.11 6.88
C ILE A 59 0.14 -1.61 8.02
N VAL A 60 1.37 -1.24 7.71
CA VAL A 60 2.40 -0.87 8.69
C VAL A 60 2.32 0.62 9.01
N ALA A 61 2.14 1.45 7.99
CA ALA A 61 2.12 2.89 8.10
C ALA A 61 1.35 3.53 6.93
N ILE A 62 0.88 4.75 7.14
CA ILE A 62 0.39 5.63 6.07
C ILE A 62 1.26 6.89 6.06
N ILE A 63 1.77 7.27 4.90
CA ILE A 63 2.43 8.55 4.66
C ILE A 63 1.40 9.47 4.01
N ARG A 64 0.98 10.51 4.74
CA ARG A 64 0.00 11.48 4.25
C ARG A 64 0.58 12.88 4.33
N ARG A 65 0.72 13.54 3.18
CA ARG A 65 1.27 14.91 3.09
C ARG A 65 2.62 15.02 3.81
N GLY A 66 3.48 14.02 3.66
CA GLY A 66 4.81 13.96 4.29
C GLY A 66 4.81 13.58 5.78
N HIS A 67 3.67 13.26 6.38
CA HIS A 67 3.58 12.85 7.78
C HIS A 67 3.30 11.36 7.92
N LEU A 68 4.00 10.72 8.85
CA LEU A 68 3.77 9.34 9.24
C LEU A 68 2.52 9.24 10.12
N ILE A 69 1.60 8.35 9.74
CA ILE A 69 0.41 7.98 10.50
C ILE A 69 0.51 6.49 10.85
N LEU A 70 0.35 6.17 12.14
CA LEU A 70 0.23 4.79 12.61
C LEU A 70 -1.23 4.33 12.42
N PRO A 71 -1.48 3.31 11.59
CA PRO A 71 -2.82 2.89 11.23
C PRO A 71 -3.51 2.15 12.38
N HIS A 72 -4.82 2.38 12.48
CA HIS A 72 -5.78 1.63 13.27
C HIS A 72 -6.94 1.18 12.38
N GLY A 73 -7.81 0.30 12.88
CA GLY A 73 -8.94 -0.21 12.10
C GLY A 73 -9.86 0.90 11.56
N ASP A 74 -10.04 1.98 12.32
CA ASP A 74 -10.87 3.14 11.96
C ASP A 74 -10.13 4.18 11.09
N THR A 75 -8.86 3.96 10.78
CA THR A 75 -8.09 4.88 9.93
C THR A 75 -8.63 4.86 8.51
N MET A 76 -9.17 5.98 8.06
CA MET A 76 -9.74 6.15 6.73
C MET A 76 -8.65 6.48 5.70
N LEU A 77 -8.64 5.73 4.60
CA LEU A 77 -7.75 5.96 3.46
C LEU A 77 -8.20 7.14 2.60
N GLN A 78 -7.24 7.91 2.12
CA GLN A 78 -7.44 9.12 1.33
C GLN A 78 -6.61 9.06 0.04
N THR A 79 -7.08 9.77 -0.98
CA THR A 79 -6.30 9.98 -2.20
C THR A 79 -4.95 10.65 -1.88
N GLY A 80 -3.87 10.13 -2.45
CA GLY A 80 -2.51 10.59 -2.23
C GLY A 80 -1.88 10.09 -0.93
N ASP A 81 -2.49 9.11 -0.26
CA ASP A 81 -1.81 8.35 0.78
C ASP A 81 -0.77 7.41 0.16
N GLY A 82 0.45 7.42 0.70
CA GLY A 82 1.42 6.34 0.52
C GLY A 82 1.18 5.27 1.58
N VAL A 83 0.72 4.09 1.19
CA VAL A 83 0.38 2.99 2.10
C VAL A 83 1.55 2.01 2.16
N LEU A 84 2.23 1.93 3.30
CA LEU A 84 3.24 0.91 3.54
C LEU A 84 2.59 -0.35 4.10
N ALA A 85 2.85 -1.49 3.47
CA ALA A 85 2.32 -2.78 3.88
C ALA A 85 3.41 -3.86 3.90
N LEU A 86 3.32 -4.77 4.86
CA LEU A 86 4.08 -6.01 4.86
C LEU A 86 3.15 -7.14 4.44
N THR A 87 3.52 -7.88 3.40
CA THR A 87 2.74 -9.03 2.92
C THR A 87 3.65 -10.16 2.47
N SER A 88 3.11 -11.38 2.37
CA SER A 88 3.82 -12.48 1.72
C SER A 88 3.89 -12.27 0.20
N THR A 89 4.95 -12.79 -0.43
CA THR A 89 5.19 -12.63 -1.86
C THR A 89 4.07 -13.23 -2.71
N GLU A 90 3.41 -14.28 -2.23
CA GLU A 90 2.27 -14.93 -2.90
C GLU A 90 1.01 -14.06 -2.90
N ARG A 91 0.91 -13.07 -2.00
CA ARG A 91 -0.27 -12.22 -1.81
C ARG A 91 -0.10 -10.80 -2.37
N LEU A 92 1.10 -10.47 -2.87
CA LEU A 92 1.40 -9.15 -3.44
C LEU A 92 0.38 -8.71 -4.50
N GLN A 93 0.07 -9.59 -5.45
CA GLN A 93 -0.87 -9.28 -6.52
C GLN A 93 -2.27 -8.96 -5.97
N ARG A 94 -2.74 -9.74 -4.99
CA ARG A 94 -4.05 -9.51 -4.38
C ARG A 94 -4.08 -8.20 -3.59
N LEU A 95 -2.99 -7.87 -2.89
CA LEU A 95 -2.88 -6.59 -2.22
C LEU A 95 -2.92 -5.42 -3.21
N ALA A 96 -2.21 -5.53 -4.34
CA ALA A 96 -2.22 -4.53 -5.40
C ALA A 96 -3.61 -4.35 -6.01
N GLU A 97 -4.37 -5.43 -6.21
CA GLU A 97 -5.77 -5.36 -6.66
C GLU A 97 -6.70 -4.63 -5.68
N ILE A 98 -6.43 -4.74 -4.38
CA ILE A 98 -7.24 -4.08 -3.34
C ILE A 98 -6.92 -2.60 -3.27
N LEU A 99 -5.63 -2.23 -3.23
CA LEU A 99 -5.19 -0.86 -2.98
C LEU A 99 -5.07 -0.02 -4.25
N GLY A 100 -4.72 -0.64 -5.38
CA GLY A 100 -4.49 0.00 -6.66
C GLY A 100 -5.77 0.53 -7.32
N LYS A 101 -5.64 0.94 -8.58
CA LYS A 101 -6.75 1.53 -9.36
C LYS A 101 -7.95 0.60 -9.45
N SER A 102 -9.15 1.17 -9.49
CA SER A 102 -10.36 0.39 -9.72
C SER A 102 -10.29 -0.32 -11.07
N THR A 103 -10.07 -1.64 -11.05
CA THR A 103 -10.40 -2.52 -12.16
C THR A 103 -11.92 -2.65 -12.21
N ARG A 104 -12.63 -1.64 -12.72
CA ARG A 104 -14.02 -1.85 -13.13
C ARG A 104 -14.00 -2.87 -14.28
N PRO A 105 -14.61 -4.06 -14.15
CA PRO A 105 -14.96 -4.80 -15.35
C PRO A 105 -15.93 -3.91 -16.14
N PHE A 106 -15.62 -3.65 -17.41
CA PHE A 106 -16.54 -3.02 -18.33
C PHE A 106 -17.81 -3.88 -18.34
N ARG A 107 -18.92 -3.33 -17.83
CA ARG A 107 -20.25 -3.93 -17.94
C ARG A 107 -21.02 -3.10 -18.96
N ASP A 108 -21.33 -3.74 -20.09
CA ASP A 108 -22.35 -3.28 -21.06
C ASP A 108 -23.75 -3.30 -20.43
#